data_AF-A0A0V0XU14-F1
#
_entry.id   AF-A0A0V0XU14-F1
#
_cell.length_a   1.000
_cell.length_b   1.000
_cell.length_c   1.000
_cell.angle_alpha   90.00
_cell.angle_beta   90.00
_cell.angle_gamma   90.00
#
_symmetry.space_group_name_H-M   'P 1'
#
loop_
_entity.id
_entity.type
_entity.pdbx_description
1 polymer ?
#
loop_
_entity_poly.entity_id
_entity_poly.type
_entity_poly.pdbx_seq_one_letter_code
_entity_poly.pdbx_strand_id
1 'polypeptide(L)'
;LQNEIIFYERRCRNVYSLPEEYKPISMQRLYGLRAAVIRSLFFAYEPFVLRMQTMKGFSLSDKDIRLLTRSICISAWHRRIVECSQQSRWVFFFKFKTLENLIKAKKITNVSNKTTTKHADDRLKFMDDVNANKDDGCFVLKASANAFTHINPTVLGARLGQLSTSLTPDTNTYQISLTFVDSLTACKNKRFGATFSSAGEVVQLTGVLSLNVLHWWYPMFRPSPLTIL
;
A
#
# COMPACT_ATOMS: atom_id res chain seq x y z
N LEU A 1 -12.35 12.95 -21.29
CA LEU A 1 -10.96 13.37 -21.53
C LEU A 1 -10.79 14.89 -21.44
N GLN A 2 -11.15 15.69 -22.46
CA GLN A 2 -10.96 17.16 -22.41
C GLN A 2 -11.68 17.82 -21.23
N ASN A 3 -12.94 17.43 -20.95
CA ASN A 3 -13.70 17.99 -19.83
C ASN A 3 -13.19 17.55 -18.44
N GLU A 4 -12.55 16.39 -18.33
CA GLU A 4 -11.96 15.92 -17.06
C GLU A 4 -10.62 16.60 -16.78
N ILE A 5 -9.82 16.84 -17.84
CA ILE A 5 -8.57 17.61 -17.77
C ILE A 5 -8.87 19.08 -17.44
N ILE A 6 -9.89 19.68 -18.06
CA ILE A 6 -10.32 21.06 -17.76
C ILE A 6 -10.87 21.19 -16.32
N PHE A 7 -11.61 20.19 -15.84
CA PHE A 7 -12.06 20.17 -14.44
C PHE A 7 -10.87 20.07 -13.47
N TYR A 8 -9.89 19.23 -13.80
CA TYR A 8 -8.66 19.07 -13.05
C TYR A 8 -7.83 20.37 -13.00
N GLU A 9 -7.61 21.01 -14.14
CA GLU A 9 -6.87 22.29 -14.25
C GLU A 9 -7.56 23.43 -13.51
N ARG A 10 -8.89 23.51 -13.52
CA ARG A 10 -9.65 24.57 -12.83
C ARG A 10 -9.69 24.41 -11.31
N ARG A 11 -9.61 23.19 -10.78
CA ARG A 11 -9.75 22.92 -9.33
C ARG A 11 -8.39 22.82 -8.62
N CYS A 12 -7.33 22.49 -9.34
CA CYS A 12 -5.98 22.41 -8.79
C CYS A 12 -5.35 23.81 -8.76
N ARG A 13 -5.58 24.55 -7.66
CA ARG A 13 -5.09 25.93 -7.45
C ARG A 13 -3.56 26.09 -7.60
N ASN A 14 -2.81 24.99 -7.58
CA ASN A 14 -1.35 24.97 -7.72
C ASN A 14 -0.88 23.71 -8.45
N VAL A 15 -1.07 23.66 -9.77
CA VAL A 15 -0.53 22.56 -10.62
C VAL A 15 1.01 22.41 -10.44
N TYR A 16 1.70 23.48 -10.03
CA TYR A 16 3.14 23.50 -9.77
C TYR A 16 3.58 22.78 -8.48
N SER A 17 2.69 22.49 -7.54
CA SER A 17 3.02 21.73 -6.32
C SER A 17 2.83 20.22 -6.47
N LEU A 18 2.44 19.76 -7.66
CA LEU A 18 2.26 18.34 -7.94
C LEU A 18 3.60 17.67 -8.23
N PRO A 19 3.79 16.42 -7.76
CA PRO A 19 4.86 15.56 -8.26
C PRO A 19 4.83 15.45 -9.79
N GLU A 20 6.00 15.30 -10.42
CA GLU A 20 6.16 15.27 -11.88
C GLU A 20 5.23 14.25 -12.56
N GLU A 21 5.05 13.08 -11.93
CA GLU A 21 4.19 12.00 -12.38
C GLU A 21 2.69 12.34 -12.43
N TYR A 22 2.27 13.40 -11.73
CA TYR A 22 0.89 13.88 -11.68
C TYR A 22 0.70 15.23 -12.39
N LYS A 23 1.70 15.74 -13.09
CA LYS A 23 1.52 16.92 -13.94
C LYS A 23 0.70 16.57 -15.19
N PRO A 24 -0.08 17.52 -15.75
CA PRO A 24 -0.91 17.28 -16.93
C PRO A 24 -0.16 16.62 -18.09
N ILE A 25 1.11 16.99 -18.32
CA ILE A 25 1.94 16.43 -19.40
C ILE A 25 2.21 14.94 -19.20
N SER A 26 2.41 14.50 -17.96
CA SER A 26 2.62 13.09 -17.58
C SER A 26 1.30 12.30 -17.64
N MET A 27 0.16 12.96 -17.44
CA MET A 27 -1.19 12.38 -17.51
C MET A 27 -1.76 12.29 -18.94
N GLN A 28 -1.00 12.62 -19.98
CA GLN A 28 -1.44 12.43 -21.37
C GLN A 28 -1.53 10.95 -21.77
N ARG A 29 -0.89 10.06 -21.00
CA ARG A 29 -0.97 8.61 -21.19
C ARG A 29 -2.30 8.08 -20.65
N LEU A 30 -2.99 7.28 -21.45
CA LEU A 30 -4.26 6.65 -21.06
C LEU A 30 -4.08 5.62 -19.95
N TYR A 31 -2.98 4.85 -19.98
CA TYR A 31 -2.75 3.77 -19.03
C TYR A 31 -2.65 4.30 -17.58
N GLY A 32 -3.63 3.93 -16.77
CA GLY A 32 -3.79 4.31 -15.37
C GLY A 32 -4.16 5.77 -15.12
N LEU A 33 -4.74 6.44 -16.12
CA LEU A 33 -5.16 7.83 -16.03
C LEU A 33 -6.08 8.08 -14.82
N ARG A 34 -7.07 7.19 -14.57
CA ARG A 34 -7.98 7.33 -13.44
C ARG A 34 -7.25 7.32 -12.11
N ALA A 35 -6.29 6.41 -11.93
CA ALA A 35 -5.50 6.30 -10.71
C ALA A 35 -4.61 7.54 -10.51
N ALA A 36 -4.00 8.05 -11.59
CA ALA A 36 -3.20 9.27 -11.57
C ALA A 36 -4.03 10.49 -11.16
N VAL A 37 -5.22 10.66 -11.75
CA VAL A 37 -6.18 11.72 -11.40
C VAL A 37 -6.57 11.61 -9.93
N ILE A 38 -6.99 10.44 -9.45
CA ILE A 38 -7.36 10.27 -8.03
C ILE A 38 -6.21 10.68 -7.10
N ARG A 39 -4.98 10.22 -7.34
CA ARG A 39 -3.81 10.57 -6.51
C ARG A 39 -3.52 12.06 -6.51
N SER A 40 -3.58 12.70 -7.67
CA SER A 40 -3.32 14.13 -7.80
C SER A 40 -4.29 15.01 -7.01
N LEU A 41 -5.55 14.59 -6.86
CA LEU A 41 -6.52 15.31 -6.03
C LEU A 41 -6.09 15.38 -4.57
N PHE A 42 -5.38 14.38 -4.04
CA PHE A 42 -4.87 14.42 -2.66
C PHE A 42 -3.69 15.37 -2.46
N PHE A 43 -3.14 15.94 -3.54
CA PHE A 43 -2.13 17.00 -3.48
C PHE A 43 -2.72 18.39 -3.73
N ALA A 44 -3.70 18.49 -4.64
CA ALA A 44 -4.15 19.77 -5.16
C ALA A 44 -5.57 20.18 -4.73
N TYR A 45 -6.39 19.24 -4.24
CA TYR A 45 -7.74 19.53 -3.76
C TYR A 45 -7.76 19.68 -2.24
N GLU A 46 -7.96 20.92 -1.81
CA GLU A 46 -7.84 21.35 -0.40
C GLU A 46 -8.64 20.50 0.60
N PRO A 47 -9.91 20.09 0.34
CA PRO A 47 -10.64 19.21 1.26
C PRO A 47 -9.96 17.84 1.50
N PHE A 48 -9.27 17.31 0.49
CA PHE A 48 -8.52 16.06 0.64
C PHE A 48 -7.20 16.30 1.36
N VAL A 49 -6.49 17.38 1.04
CA VAL A 49 -5.25 17.77 1.74
C VAL A 49 -5.50 17.95 3.23
N LEU A 50 -6.56 18.68 3.61
CA LEU A 50 -6.92 18.91 5.01
C LEU A 50 -7.30 17.60 5.73
N ARG A 51 -8.08 16.74 5.07
CA ARG A 51 -8.40 15.41 5.59
C ARG A 51 -7.14 14.58 5.86
N MET A 52 -6.09 14.74 5.05
CA MET A 52 -4.83 14.02 5.27
C MET A 52 -4.04 14.53 6.47
N GLN A 53 -4.10 15.84 6.73
CA GLN A 53 -3.43 16.43 7.90
C GLN A 53 -4.09 16.02 9.22
N THR A 54 -5.39 15.73 9.23
CA THR A 54 -6.12 15.31 10.43
C THR A 54 -6.01 13.80 10.71
N MET A 55 -5.56 12.99 9.75
CA MET A 55 -5.24 11.58 9.97
C MET A 55 -3.93 11.43 10.76
N LYS A 56 -3.97 11.73 12.07
CA LYS A 56 -2.87 11.43 13.00
C LYS A 56 -2.88 9.94 13.38
N GLY A 57 -1.75 9.27 13.21
CA GLY A 57 -1.64 7.82 13.37
C GLY A 57 -1.12 7.40 14.74
N PHE A 58 -1.95 6.64 15.45
CA PHE A 58 -1.49 5.70 16.48
C PHE A 58 -2.42 4.49 16.58
N SER A 59 -3.73 4.69 16.40
CA SER A 59 -4.71 3.61 16.45
C SER A 59 -5.05 3.12 15.04
N LEU A 60 -4.76 1.85 14.76
CA LEU A 60 -5.33 1.15 13.62
C LEU A 60 -6.77 0.79 13.94
N SER A 61 -7.68 1.04 12.99
CA SER A 61 -9.03 0.55 13.16
C SER A 61 -9.06 -0.98 13.07
N ASP A 62 -10.03 -1.59 13.72
CA ASP A 62 -10.27 -3.03 13.63
C ASP A 62 -10.51 -3.50 12.16
N LYS A 63 -11.01 -2.59 11.30
CA LYS A 63 -11.08 -2.83 9.84
C LYS A 63 -9.69 -2.93 9.20
N ASP A 64 -8.75 -2.06 9.59
CA ASP A 64 -7.38 -2.07 9.06
C ASP A 64 -6.63 -3.33 9.49
N ILE A 65 -6.76 -3.73 10.75
CA ILE A 65 -6.15 -4.96 11.28
C ILE A 65 -6.66 -6.19 10.51
N ARG A 66 -7.97 -6.30 10.28
CA ARG A 66 -8.55 -7.37 9.46
C ARG A 66 -8.08 -7.33 8.00
N LEU A 67 -7.95 -6.15 7.42
CA LEU A 67 -7.47 -5.99 6.04
C LEU A 67 -6.02 -6.46 5.91
N LEU A 68 -5.16 -6.02 6.84
CA LEU A 68 -3.75 -6.39 6.96
C LEU A 68 -3.57 -7.90 7.13
N THR A 69 -4.28 -8.51 8.09
CA THR A 69 -4.16 -9.94 8.41
C THR A 69 -4.67 -10.88 7.30
N ARG A 70 -5.39 -10.37 6.30
CA ARG A 70 -5.86 -11.16 5.15
C ARG A 70 -5.03 -10.96 3.89
N SER A 71 -3.87 -10.32 4.03
CA SER A 71 -3.08 -9.86 2.89
C SER A 71 -1.65 -10.38 2.94
N ILE A 72 -1.06 -10.48 1.76
CA ILE A 72 0.30 -10.99 1.56
C ILE A 72 1.24 -9.80 1.49
N CYS A 73 2.35 -9.86 2.23
CA CYS A 73 3.41 -8.88 2.14
C CYS A 73 4.16 -9.09 0.82
N ILE A 74 4.14 -8.09 -0.05
CA ILE A 74 4.79 -8.15 -1.38
C ILE A 74 6.11 -7.40 -1.42
N SER A 75 6.36 -6.53 -0.45
CA SER A 75 7.59 -5.76 -0.33
C SER A 75 7.71 -5.21 1.08
N ALA A 76 8.93 -5.15 1.61
CA ALA A 76 9.24 -4.50 2.86
C ALA A 76 10.55 -3.72 2.70
N TRP A 77 10.64 -2.53 3.30
CA TRP A 77 11.82 -1.68 3.27
C TRP A 77 11.84 -0.73 4.46
N HIS A 78 12.99 -0.16 4.74
CA HIS A 78 13.14 0.85 5.79
C HIS A 78 14.00 2.02 5.36
N ARG A 79 13.86 3.15 6.05
CA ARG A 79 14.78 4.29 5.89
C ARG A 79 15.08 4.92 7.23
N ARG A 80 16.31 5.42 7.37
CA ARG A 80 16.72 6.26 8.50
C ARG A 80 16.32 7.71 8.22
N ILE A 81 15.76 8.37 9.23
CA ILE A 81 15.54 9.80 9.28
C ILE A 81 16.51 10.34 10.34
N VAL A 82 17.43 11.20 9.89
CA VAL A 82 18.35 11.91 10.78
C VAL A 82 17.73 13.27 11.07
N GLU A 83 17.46 13.55 12.33
CA GLU A 83 16.99 14.86 12.78
C GLU A 83 18.16 15.70 13.32
N CYS A 84 18.00 17.02 13.31
CA CYS A 84 19.03 17.96 13.79
C CYS A 84 19.43 17.73 15.27
N SER A 85 18.62 17.02 16.05
CA SER A 85 18.79 16.78 17.49
C SER A 85 19.58 15.51 17.85
N GLN A 86 20.38 14.94 16.93
CA GLN A 86 21.14 13.67 17.11
C GLN A 86 20.29 12.40 17.30
N GLN A 87 18.97 12.52 17.44
CA GLN A 87 18.07 11.38 17.50
C GLN A 87 17.78 10.84 16.10
N SER A 88 18.21 9.62 15.84
CA SER A 88 17.90 8.91 14.60
C SER A 88 16.59 8.15 14.77
N ARG A 89 15.66 8.35 13.82
CA ARG A 89 14.41 7.58 13.75
C ARG A 89 14.43 6.66 12.55
N TRP A 90 13.80 5.51 12.68
CA TRP A 90 13.62 4.56 11.60
C TRP A 90 12.16 4.53 11.16
N VAL A 91 11.94 4.46 9.86
CA VAL A 91 10.60 4.27 9.30
C VAL A 91 10.61 2.99 8.49
N PHE A 92 9.76 2.06 8.92
CA PHE A 92 9.54 0.76 8.31
C PHE A 92 8.27 0.80 7.47
N PHE A 93 8.32 0.12 6.33
CA PHE A 93 7.21 0.01 5.40
C PHE A 93 7.01 -1.46 5.04
N PHE A 94 5.78 -1.93 5.15
CA PHE A 94 5.36 -3.25 4.69
C PHE A 94 4.22 -3.06 3.71
N LYS A 95 4.47 -3.34 2.43
CA LYS A 95 3.46 -3.27 1.37
C LYS A 95 2.75 -4.61 1.31
N PHE A 96 1.44 -4.56 1.45
CA PHE A 96 0.56 -5.71 1.38
C PHE A 96 -0.33 -5.63 0.14
N LYS A 97 -0.76 -6.79 -0.35
CA LYS A 97 -1.80 -6.92 -1.37
C LYS A 97 -2.81 -7.97 -0.92
N THR A 98 -4.09 -7.66 -1.08
CA THR A 98 -5.15 -8.61 -0.73
C THR A 98 -5.10 -9.84 -1.64
N LEU A 99 -5.44 -11.00 -1.08
CA LEU A 99 -5.48 -12.26 -1.84
C LEU A 99 -6.46 -12.19 -3.02
N GLU A 100 -7.60 -11.53 -2.84
CA GLU A 100 -8.60 -11.32 -3.89
C GLU A 100 -8.01 -10.62 -5.12
N ASN A 101 -7.20 -9.58 -4.91
CA ASN A 101 -6.60 -8.81 -6.00
C ASN A 101 -5.41 -9.52 -6.63
N LEU A 102 -4.71 -10.40 -5.90
CA LEU A 102 -3.73 -11.32 -6.48
C LEU A 102 -4.40 -12.35 -7.40
N ILE A 103 -5.58 -12.86 -7.03
CA ILE A 103 -6.35 -13.80 -7.85
C ILE A 103 -6.90 -13.10 -9.09
N LYS A 104 -7.45 -11.88 -8.97
CA LYS A 104 -7.93 -11.09 -10.12
C LYS A 104 -6.83 -10.83 -11.13
N ALA A 105 -5.64 -10.44 -10.68
CA ALA A 105 -4.49 -10.22 -11.57
C ALA A 105 -4.14 -11.47 -12.39
N LYS A 106 -4.16 -12.68 -11.78
CA LYS A 106 -3.95 -13.96 -12.49
C LYS A 106 -5.08 -14.35 -13.45
N LYS A 107 -6.31 -13.90 -13.20
CA LYS A 107 -7.45 -14.18 -14.10
C LYS A 107 -7.40 -13.30 -15.34
N ILE A 108 -7.04 -12.03 -15.20
CA ILE A 108 -6.93 -11.09 -16.34
C ILE A 108 -5.89 -11.61 -17.36
N THR A 109 -4.77 -12.17 -16.89
CA THR A 109 -3.76 -12.76 -17.80
C THR A 109 -4.26 -14.00 -18.56
N ASN A 110 -5.31 -14.68 -18.10
CA ASN A 110 -5.79 -15.93 -18.69
C ASN A 110 -7.03 -15.75 -19.58
N VAL A 111 -7.68 -14.58 -19.56
CA VAL A 111 -8.97 -14.34 -20.25
C VAL A 111 -8.79 -13.71 -21.64
N SER A 112 -7.56 -13.40 -22.07
CA SER A 112 -7.25 -12.75 -23.36
C SER A 112 -7.58 -13.56 -24.64
N ASN A 113 -8.27 -14.70 -24.52
CA ASN A 113 -8.52 -15.62 -25.64
C ASN A 113 -10.01 -15.72 -26.04
N LYS A 114 -10.82 -14.66 -25.87
CA LYS A 114 -12.21 -14.66 -26.34
C LYS A 114 -12.43 -13.69 -27.50
N THR A 115 -13.00 -14.25 -28.57
CA THR A 115 -13.37 -13.60 -29.83
C THR A 115 -14.51 -12.60 -29.64
N THR A 116 -14.17 -11.33 -29.43
CA THR A 116 -15.07 -10.18 -29.57
C THR A 116 -14.79 -9.41 -30.87
N THR A 117 -15.79 -8.71 -31.39
CA THR A 117 -15.64 -7.87 -32.59
C THR A 117 -14.65 -6.73 -32.33
N LYS A 118 -13.80 -6.40 -33.32
CA LYS A 118 -12.68 -5.46 -33.17
C LYS A 118 -13.04 -4.11 -32.50
N HIS A 119 -14.19 -3.53 -32.82
CA HIS A 119 -14.59 -2.24 -32.24
C HIS A 119 -15.04 -2.32 -30.77
N ALA A 120 -15.68 -3.42 -30.37
CA ALA A 120 -16.03 -3.65 -28.97
C ALA A 120 -14.78 -3.94 -28.14
N ASP A 121 -13.83 -4.67 -28.72
CA ASP A 121 -12.52 -4.98 -28.14
C ASP A 121 -11.68 -3.71 -27.92
N ASP A 122 -11.60 -2.81 -28.92
CA ASP A 122 -10.88 -1.54 -28.81
C ASP A 122 -11.43 -0.64 -27.69
N ARG A 123 -12.76 -0.56 -27.55
CA ARG A 123 -13.39 0.24 -26.48
C ARG A 123 -13.17 -0.39 -25.10
N LEU A 124 -13.18 -1.72 -25.01
CA LEU A 124 -12.93 -2.44 -23.75
C LEU A 124 -11.47 -2.25 -23.32
N LYS A 125 -10.53 -2.41 -24.26
CA LYS A 125 -9.11 -2.16 -24.06
C LYS A 125 -8.82 -0.73 -23.63
N PHE A 126 -9.47 0.26 -24.26
CA PHE A 126 -9.38 1.66 -23.83
C PHE A 126 -9.83 1.84 -22.37
N MET A 127 -10.95 1.23 -21.99
CA MET A 127 -11.45 1.31 -20.63
C MET A 127 -10.52 0.63 -19.62
N ASP A 128 -9.94 -0.52 -19.99
CA ASP A 128 -8.97 -1.24 -19.18
C ASP A 128 -7.69 -0.43 -18.99
N ASP A 129 -7.18 0.21 -20.05
CA ASP A 129 -6.03 1.10 -19.97
C ASP A 129 -6.33 2.27 -19.02
N VAL A 130 -7.46 2.97 -19.18
CA VAL A 130 -7.83 4.10 -18.30
C VAL A 130 -7.96 3.68 -16.82
N ASN A 131 -8.51 2.49 -16.56
CA ASN A 131 -8.72 1.97 -15.21
C ASN A 131 -7.52 1.20 -14.65
N ALA A 132 -6.45 1.00 -15.43
CA ALA A 132 -5.31 0.22 -14.99
C ALA A 132 -4.67 0.80 -13.73
N ASN A 133 -4.58 0.02 -12.66
CA ASN A 133 -3.94 0.44 -11.43
C ASN A 133 -3.10 -0.70 -10.86
N LYS A 134 -1.78 -0.60 -11.05
CA LYS A 134 -0.82 -1.61 -10.55
C LYS A 134 -0.86 -1.78 -9.03
N ASP A 135 -1.24 -0.72 -8.33
CA ASP A 135 -1.34 -0.66 -6.88
C ASP A 135 -2.77 -0.92 -6.38
N ASP A 136 -3.69 -1.32 -7.26
CA ASP A 136 -5.05 -1.66 -6.85
C ASP A 136 -5.03 -2.82 -5.83
N GLY A 137 -5.80 -2.65 -4.77
CA GLY A 137 -5.79 -3.57 -3.64
C GLY A 137 -4.51 -3.57 -2.80
N CYS A 138 -3.56 -2.68 -3.07
CA CYS A 138 -2.36 -2.54 -2.25
C CYS A 138 -2.55 -1.50 -1.15
N PHE A 139 -1.87 -1.73 -0.04
CA PHE A 139 -1.78 -0.81 1.08
C PHE A 139 -0.44 -1.01 1.78
N VAL A 140 0.06 0.02 2.45
CA VAL A 140 1.36 0.02 3.11
C VAL A 140 1.15 0.26 4.60
N LEU A 141 1.58 -0.68 5.43
CA LEU A 141 1.77 -0.42 6.85
C LEU A 141 3.05 0.38 7.02
N LYS A 142 2.93 1.60 7.55
CA LYS A 142 4.04 2.48 7.89
C LYS A 142 4.16 2.54 9.41
N ALA A 143 5.32 2.17 9.93
CA ALA A 143 5.66 2.28 11.34
C ALA A 143 6.90 3.16 11.50
N SER A 144 6.86 4.12 12.44
CA SER A 144 8.05 4.89 12.82
C SER A 144 8.50 4.45 14.20
N ALA A 145 9.80 4.23 14.39
CA ALA A 145 10.35 3.79 15.67
C ALA A 145 11.72 4.42 15.95
N ASN A 146 12.13 4.41 17.21
CA ASN A 146 13.44 4.90 17.65
C ASN A 146 14.57 3.90 17.39
N ALA A 147 14.25 2.60 17.41
CA ALA A 147 15.21 1.53 17.21
C ALA A 147 15.19 1.00 15.77
N PHE A 148 16.36 0.57 15.30
CA PHE A 148 16.45 -0.22 14.08
C PHE A 148 16.02 -1.67 14.36
N THR A 149 15.20 -2.23 13.47
CA THR A 149 14.86 -3.65 13.46
C THR A 149 15.18 -4.20 12.09
N HIS A 150 15.99 -5.25 12.04
CA HIS A 150 16.25 -5.96 10.79
C HIS A 150 14.97 -6.67 10.32
N ILE A 151 14.56 -6.44 9.07
CA ILE A 151 13.43 -7.14 8.46
C ILE A 151 13.96 -8.37 7.74
N ASN A 152 13.58 -9.55 8.20
CA ASN A 152 13.95 -10.79 7.55
C ASN A 152 13.27 -10.91 6.16
N PRO A 153 14.01 -11.24 5.07
CA PRO A 153 13.41 -11.41 3.75
C PRO A 153 12.29 -12.46 3.68
N THR A 154 12.21 -13.39 4.64
CA THR A 154 11.15 -14.40 4.76
C THR A 154 9.75 -13.79 4.90
N VAL A 155 9.62 -12.51 5.28
CA VAL A 155 8.34 -11.82 5.32
C VAL A 155 7.73 -11.62 3.93
N LEU A 156 8.55 -11.62 2.87
CA LEU A 156 8.12 -11.43 1.49
C LEU A 156 7.39 -12.68 0.99
N GLY A 157 6.18 -12.49 0.46
CA GLY A 157 5.30 -13.59 0.05
C GLY A 157 4.52 -14.25 1.20
N ALA A 158 4.81 -13.90 2.45
CA ALA A 158 4.09 -14.40 3.61
C ALA A 158 2.82 -13.59 3.89
N ARG A 159 1.80 -14.23 4.46
CA ARG A 159 0.59 -13.57 4.94
C ARG A 159 0.84 -13.03 6.34
N LEU A 160 0.37 -11.82 6.64
CA LEU A 160 0.34 -11.37 8.03
C LEU A 160 -0.72 -12.16 8.79
N GLY A 161 -0.33 -13.04 9.70
CA GLY A 161 -1.25 -13.84 10.50
C GLY A 161 -1.83 -13.04 11.67
N GLN A 162 -1.01 -12.22 12.31
CA GLN A 162 -1.37 -11.47 13.50
C GLN A 162 -0.63 -10.12 13.55
N LEU A 163 -1.33 -9.10 14.05
CA LEU A 163 -0.76 -7.82 14.44
C LEU A 163 -1.16 -7.55 15.89
N SER A 164 -0.20 -7.34 16.77
CA SER A 164 -0.44 -6.94 18.16
C SER A 164 0.35 -5.69 18.51
N THR A 165 -0.24 -4.88 19.38
CA THR A 165 0.37 -3.68 19.97
C THR A 165 0.45 -3.88 21.47
N SER A 166 1.64 -3.79 22.05
CA SER A 166 1.86 -3.80 23.49
C SER A 166 2.54 -2.51 23.93
N LEU A 167 2.42 -2.19 25.22
CA LEU A 167 3.13 -1.09 25.85
C LEU A 167 4.19 -1.70 26.77
N THR A 168 5.45 -1.35 26.58
CA THR A 168 6.53 -1.80 27.46
C THR A 168 6.48 -0.98 28.76
N PRO A 169 6.21 -1.60 29.93
CA PRO A 169 5.99 -0.86 31.18
C PRO A 169 7.17 0.03 31.59
N ASP A 170 8.40 -0.46 31.40
CA ASP A 170 9.61 0.20 31.92
C ASP A 170 9.98 1.47 31.13
N THR A 171 9.69 1.49 29.83
CA THR A 171 10.09 2.59 28.94
C THR A 171 8.91 3.44 28.48
N ASN A 172 7.68 3.05 28.82
CA ASN A 172 6.43 3.61 28.31
C ASN A 172 6.45 3.76 26.78
N THR A 173 7.10 2.83 26.09
CA THR A 173 7.18 2.81 24.63
C THR A 173 6.30 1.73 24.07
N TYR A 174 5.69 2.03 22.93
CA TYR A 174 4.88 1.05 22.24
C TYR A 174 5.77 0.07 21.48
N GLN A 175 5.31 -1.17 21.47
CA GLN A 175 5.88 -2.25 20.70
C GLN A 175 4.80 -2.80 19.77
N ILE A 176 5.20 -3.11 18.54
CA ILE A 176 4.36 -3.79 17.56
C ILE A 176 4.99 -5.13 17.23
N SER A 177 4.19 -6.19 17.25
CA SER A 177 4.59 -7.50 16.75
C SER A 177 3.76 -7.86 15.52
N LEU A 178 4.45 -8.15 14.42
CA LEU A 178 3.89 -8.61 13.17
C LEU A 178 4.28 -10.07 12.97
N THR A 179 3.31 -10.97 13.05
CA THR A 179 3.54 -12.41 12.86
C THR A 179 3.20 -12.80 11.44
N PHE A 180 4.19 -13.15 10.65
CA PHE A 180 4.06 -13.60 9.27
C PHE A 180 3.96 -15.12 9.20
N VAL A 181 2.97 -15.62 8.47
CA VAL A 181 2.69 -17.05 8.30
C VAL A 181 2.84 -17.38 6.81
N ASP A 182 3.48 -18.52 6.52
CA ASP A 182 3.71 -18.96 5.15
C ASP A 182 2.40 -19.09 4.37
N SER A 183 2.32 -18.41 3.22
CA SER A 183 1.16 -18.41 2.34
C SER A 183 1.03 -19.68 1.48
N LEU A 184 2.10 -20.50 1.34
CA LEU A 184 2.08 -21.71 0.51
C LEU A 184 1.15 -22.81 1.06
N THR A 185 0.84 -22.76 2.35
CA THR A 185 -0.14 -23.66 2.99
C THR A 185 -1.59 -23.26 2.71
N ALA A 186 -1.87 -21.99 2.43
CA ALA A 186 -3.23 -21.47 2.22
C ALA A 186 -3.82 -21.82 0.84
N CYS A 187 -2.98 -22.13 -0.16
CA CYS A 187 -3.44 -22.42 -1.52
C CYS A 187 -3.70 -23.91 -1.81
N LYS A 188 -3.35 -24.84 -0.91
CA LYS A 188 -3.53 -26.29 -1.15
C LYS A 188 -4.77 -26.91 -0.51
N ASN A 189 -5.30 -26.36 0.59
CA ASN A 189 -6.42 -26.98 1.29
C ASN A 189 -7.71 -26.14 1.19
N LYS A 190 -8.53 -26.43 0.17
CA LYS A 190 -9.92 -25.95 0.07
C LYS A 190 -10.90 -26.71 0.98
N ARG A 191 -10.44 -27.71 1.73
CA ARG A 191 -11.28 -28.52 2.61
C ARG A 191 -10.51 -28.75 3.91
N PHE A 192 -11.19 -28.49 5.03
CA PHE A 192 -10.75 -28.71 6.41
C PHE A 192 -9.73 -27.70 6.97
N GLY A 193 -10.07 -27.16 8.15
CA GLY A 193 -9.31 -26.17 8.88
C GLY A 193 -7.86 -26.61 9.06
N ALA A 194 -6.95 -25.84 8.47
CA ALA A 194 -5.53 -26.09 8.60
C ALA A 194 -5.09 -25.65 10.00
N THR A 195 -4.70 -26.63 10.82
CA THR A 195 -3.87 -26.39 12.01
C THR A 195 -2.51 -25.86 11.55
N PHE A 196 -2.21 -24.63 11.93
CA PHE A 196 -0.99 -23.92 11.58
C PHE A 196 0.18 -24.55 12.34
N SER A 197 1.07 -25.26 11.64
CA SER A 197 2.32 -25.74 12.22
C SER A 197 3.35 -24.60 12.25
N SER A 198 3.82 -24.33 13.47
CA SER A 198 4.90 -23.43 13.94
C SER A 198 6.16 -23.42 13.05
N ALA A 199 6.83 -22.31 12.73
CA ALA A 199 6.92 -21.00 13.37
C ALA A 199 6.85 -19.90 12.30
N GLY A 200 5.95 -18.94 12.49
CA GLY A 200 5.89 -17.75 11.65
C GLY A 200 7.05 -16.81 11.97
N GLU A 201 7.54 -16.05 10.98
CA GLU A 201 8.52 -14.98 11.22
C GLU A 201 7.83 -13.88 12.04
N VAL A 202 8.41 -13.50 13.18
CA VAL A 202 7.89 -12.42 14.01
C VAL A 202 8.79 -11.21 13.86
N VAL A 203 8.27 -10.13 13.27
CA VAL A 203 8.96 -8.84 13.25
C VAL A 203 8.47 -8.00 14.42
N GLN A 204 9.39 -7.72 15.35
CA GLN A 204 9.11 -6.92 16.55
C GLN A 204 9.74 -5.54 16.41
N LEU A 205 8.89 -4.51 16.36
CA LEU A 205 9.30 -3.11 16.35
C LEU A 205 9.16 -2.56 17.77
N THR A 206 10.26 -2.08 18.35
CA THR A 206 10.29 -1.49 19.70
C THR A 206 10.46 0.03 19.62
N GLY A 207 9.97 0.77 20.61
CA GLY A 207 10.11 2.23 20.59
C GLY A 207 9.26 2.89 19.49
N VAL A 208 8.07 2.33 19.21
CA VAL A 208 7.20 2.80 18.12
C VAL A 208 6.56 4.13 18.48
N LEU A 209 6.72 5.11 17.59
CA LEU A 209 6.20 6.47 17.71
C LEU A 209 4.86 6.66 16.97
N SER A 210 4.67 5.94 15.86
CA SER A 210 3.47 6.09 15.02
C SER A 210 3.22 4.83 14.20
N LEU A 211 1.95 4.50 14.00
CA LEU A 211 1.51 3.39 13.14
C LEU A 211 0.37 3.85 12.23
N ASN A 212 0.51 3.63 10.92
CA ASN A 212 -0.46 4.06 9.92
C ASN A 212 -0.61 3.03 8.81
N VAL A 213 -1.82 2.87 8.29
CA VAL A 213 -2.06 2.17 7.01
C VAL A 213 -2.28 3.19 5.92
N LEU A 214 -1.47 3.13 4.87
CA LEU A 214 -1.54 3.99 3.70
C LEU A 214 -2.17 3.22 2.55
N HIS A 215 -3.31 3.69 2.06
CA HIS A 215 -3.92 3.11 0.85
C HIS A 215 -3.21 3.59 -0.42
N TRP A 216 -3.41 2.88 -1.53
CA TRP A 216 -2.76 3.17 -2.81
C TRP A 216 -2.98 4.59 -3.35
N TRP A 217 -4.05 5.28 -2.93
CA TRP A 217 -4.37 6.65 -3.32
C TRP A 217 -3.71 7.70 -2.45
N TYR A 218 -3.08 7.31 -1.34
CA TYR A 218 -2.46 8.22 -0.38
C TYR A 218 -1.21 8.88 -1.02
N PRO A 219 -1.01 10.21 -0.91
CA PRO A 219 0.15 10.91 -1.49
C PRO A 219 1.53 10.33 -1.14
N MET A 220 1.69 9.89 0.11
CA MET A 220 2.92 9.25 0.60
C MET A 220 3.00 7.76 0.29
N PHE A 221 2.02 7.19 -0.42
CA PHE A 221 2.09 5.83 -0.96
C PHE A 221 3.14 5.83 -2.07
N ARG A 222 4.41 5.69 -1.67
CA ARG A 222 5.48 5.55 -2.63
C ARG A 222 5.40 4.18 -3.30
N PRO A 223 5.71 4.09 -4.60
CA PRO A 223 6.10 2.81 -5.19
C PRO A 223 7.20 2.19 -4.33
N SER A 224 7.11 0.87 -4.10
CA SER A 224 8.20 0.15 -3.44
C SER A 224 9.50 0.43 -4.18
N PRO A 225 10.61 0.78 -3.48
CA PRO A 225 11.90 0.93 -4.13
C PRO A 225 12.26 -0.35 -4.88
N LEU A 226 12.98 -0.21 -6.00
CA LEU A 226 13.44 -1.35 -6.82
C LEU A 226 14.40 -2.25 -6.04
N THR A 227 15.06 -1.70 -5.01
CA THR A 227 15.86 -2.44 -4.04
C THR A 227 15.00 -2.74 -2.82
N ILE A 228 14.78 -4.02 -2.57
CA ILE A 228 14.03 -4.55 -1.44
C ILE A 228 15.05 -4.98 -0.37
N LEU A 229 14.71 -4.70 0.90
CA LEU A 229 15.50 -4.79 2.14
C LEU A 229 16.20 -3.47 2.52
#